data_AF-A0A538PYE3-F1
#
_entry.id   AF-A0A538PYE3-F1
#
_cell.length_a   1.000
_cell.length_b   1.000
_cell.length_c   1.000
_cell.angle_alpha   90.00
_cell.angle_beta   90.00
_cell.angle_gamma   90.00
#
_symmetry.space_group_name_H-M   'P 1'
#
loop_
_entity.id
_entity.type
_entity.pdbx_description
1 polymer ?
#
loop_
_entity_poly.entity_id
_entity_poly.type
_entity_poly.pdbx_seq_one_letter_code
_entity_poly.pdbx_strand_id
1 'polypeptide(L)'
;MPIKMISISPEPGHMIQHCAGCGAEHRISLNRGAQKAKIGPVSLHAGDTLEIRVDAQPPATVTFTPSDFADLARVTAAELAHVVQRALPGVIVSEDSGGLLIESATTGPNSRIEIVGGSARAALGFPTNGAADPCHGPPVLGVSFGPEQIQDPNILALRRCNNCGSNECLVRTFEAIGAELSGSYVAEHRRIVNTLAERCKACGWSHPDVAAHHAAETKKPVDIHAAFPERELHLAEFLRPAPPAPTARPEVAR
;
A
#
# COMPACT_ATOMS: atom_id res chain seq x y z
N MET A 1 -18.37 -0.55 10.87
CA MET A 1 -17.53 -0.26 9.69
C MET A 1 -16.55 -1.41 9.54
N PRO A 2 -16.37 -2.00 8.35
CA PRO A 2 -15.39 -3.07 8.18
C PRO A 2 -14.03 -2.56 8.62
N ILE A 3 -13.40 -3.30 9.52
CA ILE A 3 -12.14 -2.91 10.11
C ILE A 3 -11.06 -3.01 9.03
N LYS A 4 -10.27 -1.95 8.95
CA LYS A 4 -9.17 -1.78 8.00
C LYS A 4 -8.25 -3.00 8.08
N MET A 5 -7.96 -3.65 6.96
CA MET A 5 -7.10 -4.83 6.94
C MET A 5 -5.76 -4.47 6.32
N ILE A 6 -4.74 -4.44 7.18
CA ILE A 6 -3.36 -4.71 6.76
C ILE A 6 -2.98 -6.06 7.34
N SER A 7 -2.31 -6.87 6.55
CA SER A 7 -1.86 -8.20 6.94
C SER A 7 -0.38 -8.39 6.61
N ILE A 8 0.23 -9.33 7.31
CA ILE A 8 1.60 -9.76 7.00
C ILE A 8 1.61 -10.44 5.63
N SER A 9 2.58 -10.06 4.79
CA SER A 9 2.84 -10.82 3.57
C SER A 9 3.60 -12.11 3.94
N PRO A 10 3.35 -13.23 3.24
CA PRO A 10 4.23 -14.39 3.33
C PRO A 10 5.65 -14.09 2.79
N GLU A 11 5.79 -13.06 1.95
CA GLU A 11 7.08 -12.59 1.46
C GLU A 11 7.74 -11.61 2.44
N PRO A 12 8.98 -11.88 2.88
CA PRO A 12 9.72 -10.95 3.74
C PRO A 12 9.85 -9.57 3.11
N GLY A 13 9.68 -8.52 3.92
CA GLY A 13 9.82 -7.13 3.48
C GLY A 13 8.59 -6.57 2.77
N HIS A 14 7.47 -7.29 2.75
CA HIS A 14 6.19 -6.83 2.23
C HIS A 14 5.09 -6.87 3.29
N MET A 15 4.07 -6.04 3.09
CA MET A 15 2.76 -6.17 3.75
C MET A 15 1.67 -6.13 2.69
N ILE A 16 0.48 -6.59 3.05
CA ILE A 16 -0.70 -6.48 2.19
C ILE A 16 -1.64 -5.42 2.78
N GLN A 17 -2.04 -4.46 1.97
CA GLN A 17 -3.12 -3.52 2.25
C GLN A 17 -4.34 -3.95 1.45
N HIS A 18 -5.46 -4.17 2.15
CA HIS A 18 -6.75 -4.39 1.49
C HIS A 18 -7.48 -3.05 1.41
N CYS A 19 -7.76 -2.62 0.18
CA CYS A 19 -8.40 -1.33 -0.05
C CYS A 19 -9.82 -1.33 0.52
N ALA A 20 -10.13 -0.38 1.40
CA ALA A 20 -11.45 -0.28 2.02
C ALA A 20 -12.55 0.16 1.04
N GLY A 21 -12.18 0.84 -0.06
CA GLY A 21 -13.12 1.32 -1.06
C GLY A 21 -13.56 0.25 -2.05
N CYS A 22 -12.63 -0.54 -2.59
CA CYS A 22 -12.91 -1.51 -3.65
C CYS A 22 -12.47 -2.94 -3.36
N GLY A 23 -11.87 -3.22 -2.19
CA GLY A 23 -11.37 -4.55 -1.84
C GLY A 23 -10.07 -4.97 -2.54
N ALA A 24 -9.51 -4.12 -3.40
CA ALA A 24 -8.24 -4.39 -4.07
C ALA A 24 -7.11 -4.64 -3.07
N GLU A 25 -6.34 -5.69 -3.29
CA GLU A 25 -5.13 -5.96 -2.51
C GLU A 25 -3.97 -5.17 -3.08
N HIS A 26 -3.13 -4.61 -2.22
CA HIS A 26 -1.94 -3.87 -2.59
C HIS A 26 -0.76 -4.37 -1.78
N ARG A 27 0.26 -4.90 -2.46
CA ARG A 27 1.54 -5.20 -1.83
C ARG A 27 2.28 -3.90 -1.53
N ILE A 28 2.59 -3.70 -0.25
CA ILE A 28 3.41 -2.59 0.24
C ILE A 28 4.81 -3.11 0.50
N SER A 29 5.76 -2.69 -0.32
CA SER A 29 7.18 -2.90 -0.08
C SER A 29 7.65 -2.03 1.07
N LEU A 30 8.28 -2.65 2.08
CA LEU A 30 8.76 -1.97 3.28
C LEU A 30 10.21 -1.51 3.15
N ASN A 31 11.02 -2.20 2.34
CA ASN A 31 12.45 -1.96 2.27
C ASN A 31 12.93 -1.23 1.02
N ARG A 32 12.04 -0.98 0.06
CA ARG A 32 12.33 -0.41 -1.26
C ARG A 32 11.19 0.49 -1.74
N GLY A 33 11.49 1.38 -2.68
CA GLY A 33 10.48 2.17 -3.37
C GLY A 33 9.62 1.28 -4.28
N ALA A 34 8.32 1.56 -4.38
CA ALA A 34 7.43 0.80 -5.25
C ALA A 34 6.24 1.62 -5.78
N GLN A 35 5.71 1.23 -6.93
CA GLN A 35 4.49 1.74 -7.54
C GLN A 35 3.66 0.57 -8.07
N LYS A 36 2.34 0.62 -7.86
CA LYS A 36 1.42 -0.40 -8.35
C LYS A 36 0.38 0.21 -9.28
N ALA A 37 0.20 -0.29 -10.50
CA ALA A 37 -0.87 0.13 -11.39
C ALA A 37 -2.24 -0.38 -10.92
N LYS A 38 -3.32 0.16 -11.51
CA LYS A 38 -4.69 -0.37 -11.28
C LYS A 38 -4.81 -1.83 -11.71
N ILE A 39 -5.84 -2.51 -11.21
CA ILE A 39 -6.11 -3.91 -11.49
C ILE A 39 -6.88 -4.07 -12.80
N GLY A 40 -6.62 -5.19 -13.48
CA GLY A 40 -7.40 -5.67 -14.62
C GLY A 40 -6.75 -5.35 -15.95
N PRO A 41 -7.31 -5.87 -17.05
CA PRO A 41 -6.84 -5.53 -18.38
C PRO A 41 -6.95 -4.01 -18.58
N VAL A 42 -5.89 -3.41 -19.09
CA VAL A 42 -5.85 -1.98 -19.42
C VAL A 42 -5.87 -1.81 -20.93
N SER A 43 -6.56 -0.77 -21.40
CA SER A 43 -6.50 -0.38 -22.80
C SER A 43 -5.39 0.65 -22.96
N LEU A 44 -4.45 0.35 -23.87
CA LEU A 44 -3.37 1.24 -24.28
C LEU A 44 -3.48 1.53 -25.79
N HIS A 45 -2.85 2.61 -26.24
CA HIS A 45 -2.69 2.93 -27.65
C HIS A 45 -1.25 2.65 -28.09
N ALA A 46 -1.07 2.40 -29.38
CA ALA A 46 0.25 2.22 -29.97
C ALA A 46 1.11 3.48 -29.75
N GLY A 47 2.31 3.30 -29.18
CA GLY A 47 3.21 4.39 -28.87
C GLY A 47 2.93 5.09 -27.54
N ASP A 48 1.98 4.59 -26.74
CA ASP A 48 1.79 5.09 -25.37
C ASP A 48 3.09 4.98 -24.57
N THR A 49 3.33 5.96 -23.71
CA THR A 49 4.57 6.04 -22.93
C THR A 49 4.30 6.05 -21.43
N LEU A 50 5.25 5.52 -20.66
CA LEU A 50 5.31 5.65 -19.21
C LEU A 50 6.71 6.12 -18.81
N GLU A 51 6.79 7.27 -18.15
CA GLU A 51 8.06 7.85 -17.72
C GLU A 51 8.26 7.59 -16.23
N ILE A 52 9.34 6.88 -15.90
CA ILE A 52 9.61 6.35 -14.56
C ILE A 52 10.99 6.83 -14.12
N ARG A 53 11.06 7.42 -12.92
CA ARG A 53 12.31 7.70 -12.23
C ARG A 53 12.57 6.62 -11.17
N VAL A 54 13.77 6.04 -11.23
CA VAL A 54 14.24 5.01 -10.31
C VAL A 54 15.35 5.60 -9.45
N ASP A 55 15.13 5.61 -8.13
CA ASP A 55 16.03 6.21 -7.14
C ASP A 55 16.44 7.65 -7.53
N ALA A 56 17.74 7.94 -7.62
CA ALA A 56 18.28 9.25 -8.01
C ALA A 56 18.65 9.34 -9.50
N GLN A 57 18.26 8.36 -10.32
CA GLN A 57 18.58 8.36 -11.75
C GLN A 57 17.70 9.32 -12.53
N PRO A 58 18.13 9.78 -13.72
CA PRO A 58 17.25 10.48 -14.64
C PRO A 58 16.01 9.63 -14.99
N PRO A 59 14.85 10.24 -15.26
CA PRO A 59 13.68 9.50 -15.73
C PRO A 59 13.98 8.71 -17.00
N ALA A 60 13.41 7.51 -17.07
CA ALA A 60 13.48 6.63 -18.22
C ALA A 60 12.08 6.43 -18.82
N THR A 61 12.02 6.41 -20.14
CA THR A 61 10.76 6.27 -20.88
C THR A 61 10.58 4.84 -21.36
N VAL A 62 9.47 4.22 -20.94
CA VAL A 62 8.98 2.95 -21.50
C VAL A 62 7.96 3.29 -22.58
N THR A 63 8.14 2.74 -23.78
CA THR A 63 7.21 2.90 -24.89
C THR A 63 6.50 1.58 -25.16
N PHE A 64 5.18 1.61 -25.23
CA PHE A 64 4.33 0.45 -25.48
C PHE A 64 4.05 0.32 -26.98
N THR A 65 4.54 -0.75 -27.60
CA THR A 65 4.37 -1.00 -29.03
C THR A 65 3.38 -2.15 -29.26
N PRO A 66 2.66 -2.21 -30.40
CA PRO A 66 1.75 -3.31 -30.68
C PRO A 66 2.40 -4.69 -30.65
N SER A 67 3.68 -4.80 -31.02
CA SER A 67 4.44 -6.06 -30.98
C SER A 67 4.70 -6.59 -29.58
N ASP A 68 4.49 -5.77 -28.55
CA ASP A 68 4.71 -6.16 -27.16
C ASP A 68 3.52 -6.90 -26.54
N PHE A 69 2.35 -6.85 -27.18
CA PHE A 69 1.08 -7.31 -26.61
C PHE A 69 0.30 -8.18 -27.59
N ALA A 70 -0.48 -9.11 -27.06
CA ALA A 70 -1.42 -9.86 -27.89
C ALA A 70 -2.61 -8.97 -28.34
N ASP A 71 -3.07 -8.08 -27.45
CA ASP A 71 -4.17 -7.14 -27.70
C ASP A 71 -3.99 -5.86 -26.87
N LEU A 72 -3.72 -4.72 -27.54
CA LEU A 72 -3.54 -3.42 -26.90
C LEU A 72 -4.81 -2.90 -26.21
N ALA A 73 -6.01 -3.38 -26.57
CA ALA A 73 -7.24 -3.02 -25.89
C ALA A 73 -7.44 -3.77 -24.56
N ARG A 74 -6.68 -4.85 -24.33
CA ARG A 74 -6.84 -5.76 -23.18
C ARG A 74 -5.50 -6.20 -22.60
N VAL A 75 -4.59 -5.26 -22.40
CA VAL A 75 -3.25 -5.52 -21.88
C VAL A 75 -3.30 -6.03 -20.44
N THR A 76 -2.70 -7.18 -20.19
CA THR A 76 -2.64 -7.81 -18.87
C THR A 76 -1.48 -7.28 -18.01
N ALA A 77 -1.59 -7.43 -16.69
CA ALA A 77 -0.50 -7.10 -15.77
C ALA A 77 0.79 -7.89 -16.04
N ALA A 78 0.66 -9.15 -16.49
CA ALA A 78 1.81 -10.00 -16.85
C ALA A 78 2.54 -9.48 -18.10
N GLU A 79 1.81 -9.07 -19.14
CA GLU A 79 2.41 -8.45 -20.33
C GLU A 79 3.10 -7.13 -19.97
N LEU A 80 2.43 -6.27 -19.18
CA LEU A 80 3.04 -5.03 -18.67
C LEU A 80 4.33 -5.33 -17.91
N ALA A 81 4.32 -6.33 -17.04
CA ALA A 81 5.48 -6.68 -16.24
C ALA A 81 6.67 -7.07 -17.12
N HIS A 82 6.44 -7.89 -18.15
CA HIS A 82 7.47 -8.26 -19.11
C HIS A 82 8.05 -7.06 -19.86
N VAL A 83 7.19 -6.16 -20.35
CA VAL A 83 7.62 -4.99 -21.13
C VAL A 83 8.42 -4.03 -20.26
N VAL A 84 7.91 -3.70 -19.07
CA VAL A 84 8.56 -2.77 -18.14
C VAL A 84 9.88 -3.35 -17.62
N GLN A 85 9.93 -4.64 -17.26
CA GLN A 85 11.16 -5.29 -16.80
C GLN A 85 12.26 -5.27 -17.87
N ARG A 86 11.89 -5.43 -19.14
CA ARG A 86 12.82 -5.39 -20.28
C ARG A 86 13.32 -3.97 -20.56
N ALA A 87 12.45 -2.98 -20.40
CA ALA A 87 12.76 -1.58 -20.72
C ALA A 87 13.55 -0.86 -19.60
N LEU A 88 13.40 -1.28 -18.34
CA LEU A 88 13.99 -0.61 -17.19
C LEU A 88 14.95 -1.54 -16.43
N PRO A 89 16.27 -1.33 -16.53
CA PRO A 89 17.20 -1.96 -15.61
C PRO A 89 17.07 -1.34 -14.21
N GLY A 90 17.38 -2.11 -13.17
CA GLY A 90 17.37 -1.62 -11.78
C GLY A 90 15.99 -1.62 -11.10
N VAL A 91 14.98 -2.23 -11.72
CA VAL A 91 13.68 -2.52 -11.09
C VAL A 91 13.41 -4.02 -11.01
N ILE A 92 12.60 -4.40 -10.04
CA ILE A 92 11.96 -5.71 -9.93
C ILE A 92 10.50 -5.49 -10.29
N VAL A 93 10.02 -6.18 -11.32
CA VAL A 93 8.66 -6.03 -11.81
C VAL A 93 7.92 -7.35 -11.68
N SER A 94 6.72 -7.30 -11.13
CA SER A 94 5.87 -8.48 -10.97
C SER A 94 4.40 -8.15 -11.18
N GLU A 95 3.61 -9.18 -11.38
CA GLU A 95 2.16 -9.10 -11.27
C GLU A 95 1.78 -9.19 -9.78
N ASP A 96 0.86 -8.33 -9.35
CA ASP A 96 0.33 -8.28 -7.99
C ASP A 96 -1.18 -8.15 -8.02
N SER A 97 -1.89 -9.26 -7.79
CA SER A 97 -3.36 -9.30 -7.70
C SER A 97 -4.05 -8.65 -8.92
N GLY A 98 -3.53 -8.92 -10.12
CA GLY A 98 -4.03 -8.41 -11.39
C GLY A 98 -3.59 -6.99 -11.76
N GLY A 99 -2.66 -6.38 -11.00
CA GLY A 99 -2.03 -5.10 -11.34
C GLY A 99 -0.51 -5.23 -11.52
N LEU A 100 0.10 -4.31 -12.27
CA LEU A 100 1.56 -4.21 -12.40
C LEU A 100 2.17 -3.68 -11.09
N LEU A 101 3.11 -4.39 -10.47
CA LEU A 101 3.94 -3.90 -9.37
C LEU A 101 5.36 -3.64 -9.88
N ILE A 102 5.84 -2.41 -9.69
CA ILE A 102 7.20 -1.97 -10.01
C ILE A 102 7.89 -1.62 -8.70
N GLU A 103 9.03 -2.26 -8.43
CA GLU A 103 9.83 -2.01 -7.24
C GLU A 103 11.26 -1.65 -7.62
N SER A 104 11.91 -0.81 -6.82
CA SER A 104 13.33 -0.56 -6.99
C SER A 104 14.13 -1.81 -6.61
N ALA A 105 15.15 -2.14 -7.40
CA ALA A 105 16.06 -3.22 -7.06
C ALA A 105 16.91 -2.89 -5.82
N THR A 106 17.08 -1.60 -5.50
CA THR A 106 17.80 -1.16 -4.30
C THR A 106 16.89 -1.18 -3.07
N THR A 107 17.51 -1.18 -1.89
CA THR A 107 16.80 -1.07 -0.60
C THR A 107 17.32 0.11 0.21
N GLY A 108 16.51 0.61 1.14
CA GLY A 108 16.89 1.65 2.09
C GLY A 108 16.25 3.01 1.81
N PRO A 109 16.62 4.05 2.57
CA PRO A 109 15.93 5.35 2.57
C PRO A 109 15.99 6.10 1.23
N ASN A 110 16.96 5.77 0.38
CA ASN A 110 17.15 6.37 -0.93
C ASN A 110 16.46 5.58 -2.06
N SER A 111 15.89 4.42 -1.76
CA SER A 111 15.17 3.60 -2.73
C SER A 111 13.81 4.23 -3.05
N ARG A 112 13.56 4.55 -4.32
CA ARG A 112 12.35 5.27 -4.77
C ARG A 112 11.92 4.80 -6.16
N ILE A 113 10.61 4.76 -6.38
CA ILE A 113 10.00 4.64 -7.71
C ILE A 113 8.99 5.75 -7.87
N GLU A 114 9.15 6.56 -8.91
CA GLU A 114 8.30 7.71 -9.18
C GLU A 114 7.79 7.64 -10.62
N ILE A 115 6.47 7.76 -10.78
CA ILE A 115 5.86 7.91 -12.10
C ILE A 115 5.79 9.41 -12.41
N VAL A 116 6.68 9.88 -13.27
CA VAL A 116 6.89 11.32 -13.51
C VAL A 116 6.17 11.83 -14.76
N GLY A 117 5.76 10.94 -15.67
CA GLY A 117 5.17 11.35 -16.94
C GLY A 117 4.65 10.18 -17.79
N GLY A 118 4.33 10.47 -19.04
CA GLY A 118 3.87 9.50 -20.04
C GLY A 118 2.35 9.47 -20.25
N SER A 119 1.93 9.17 -21.49
CA SER A 119 0.52 9.13 -21.90
C SER A 119 -0.25 7.96 -21.27
N ALA A 120 0.43 6.87 -20.88
CA ALA A 120 -0.19 5.70 -20.28
C ALA A 120 -0.61 5.89 -18.80
N ARG A 121 -0.23 6.99 -18.14
CA ARG A 121 -0.48 7.20 -16.70
C ARG A 121 -1.93 6.99 -16.32
N ALA A 122 -2.84 7.67 -17.00
CA ALA A 122 -4.27 7.60 -16.72
C ALA A 122 -4.82 6.18 -16.95
N ALA A 123 -4.41 5.55 -18.05
CA ALA A 123 -4.83 4.19 -18.37
C ALA A 123 -4.40 3.19 -17.29
N LEU A 124 -3.19 3.35 -16.73
CA LEU A 124 -2.64 2.54 -15.64
C LEU A 124 -3.13 2.95 -14.25
N GLY A 125 -3.99 3.96 -14.14
CA GLY A 125 -4.53 4.43 -12.86
C GLY A 125 -3.54 5.25 -12.02
N PHE A 126 -2.43 5.68 -12.62
CA PHE A 126 -1.55 6.65 -11.98
C PHE A 126 -2.15 8.06 -12.11
N PRO A 127 -2.09 8.88 -11.05
CA PRO A 127 -2.62 10.23 -11.13
C PRO A 127 -1.89 11.07 -12.19
N THR A 128 -2.54 12.09 -12.75
CA THR A 128 -2.03 12.87 -13.89
C THR A 128 -1.72 14.35 -13.58
N ASN A 129 -1.98 14.81 -12.36
CA ASN A 129 -2.14 16.24 -12.09
C ASN A 129 -0.85 16.95 -11.62
N GLY A 130 0.33 16.42 -11.94
CA GLY A 130 1.60 17.04 -11.54
C GLY A 130 1.86 17.02 -10.02
N ALA A 131 2.98 17.61 -9.59
CA ALA A 131 3.72 17.37 -8.34
C ALA A 131 3.00 17.60 -6.98
N ALA A 132 1.68 17.79 -6.95
CA ALA A 132 0.87 17.91 -5.74
C ALA A 132 -0.29 16.91 -5.77
N ASP A 133 0.04 15.62 -5.75
CA ASP A 133 -0.90 14.57 -5.36
C ASP A 133 -0.39 14.04 -4.03
N PRO A 134 -1.19 14.05 -2.94
CA PRO A 134 -0.68 13.75 -1.60
C PRO A 134 -0.16 12.31 -1.43
N CYS A 135 -0.19 11.49 -2.48
CA CYS A 135 0.01 10.04 -2.45
C CYS A 135 1.00 9.52 -3.51
N HIS A 136 1.85 10.37 -4.10
CA HIS A 136 2.96 9.92 -4.94
C HIS A 136 4.12 9.49 -4.04
N GLY A 137 4.07 8.29 -3.47
CA GLY A 137 5.18 7.84 -2.65
C GLY A 137 4.88 6.72 -1.68
N PRO A 138 5.86 6.44 -0.81
CA PRO A 138 5.66 5.51 0.30
C PRO A 138 4.57 6.00 1.26
N PRO A 139 4.08 5.16 2.18
CA PRO A 139 3.25 5.63 3.29
C PRO A 139 3.93 6.78 4.04
N VAL A 140 3.16 7.80 4.42
CA VAL A 140 3.65 9.00 5.09
C VAL A 140 3.14 9.01 6.53
N LEU A 141 4.07 9.07 7.49
CA LEU A 141 3.73 9.23 8.90
C LEU A 141 3.56 10.72 9.22
N GLY A 142 2.49 11.08 9.91
CA GLY A 142 2.29 12.44 10.42
C GLY A 142 1.15 13.23 9.82
N VAL A 143 0.42 12.68 8.84
CA VAL A 143 -0.54 13.45 8.05
C VAL A 143 -1.70 12.60 7.54
N SER A 144 -2.90 13.16 7.45
CA SER A 144 -4.04 12.53 6.79
C SER A 144 -4.17 12.94 5.32
N PHE A 145 -4.96 12.19 4.56
CA PHE A 145 -5.37 12.61 3.22
C PHE A 145 -6.51 13.64 3.25
N GLY A 146 -6.60 14.46 2.20
CA GLY A 146 -7.72 15.36 1.94
C GLY A 146 -7.30 16.83 1.81
N PRO A 147 -8.26 17.73 1.52
CA PRO A 147 -8.03 19.19 1.49
C PRO A 147 -7.85 19.80 2.89
N GLU A 148 -8.31 19.12 3.94
CA GLU A 148 -8.18 19.51 5.35
C GLU A 148 -7.25 18.52 6.07
N GLN A 149 -6.01 18.39 5.57
CA GLN A 149 -5.07 17.42 6.12
C GLN A 149 -4.86 17.67 7.62
N ILE A 150 -5.12 16.64 8.42
CA ILE A 150 -4.82 16.64 9.84
C ILE A 150 -3.37 16.24 9.99
N GLN A 151 -2.59 17.09 10.65
CA GLN A 151 -1.22 16.80 11.03
C GLN A 151 -1.21 16.23 12.44
N ASP A 152 -0.93 14.94 12.55
CA ASP A 152 -0.84 14.25 13.83
C ASP A 152 0.29 13.21 13.74
N PRO A 153 1.27 13.22 14.68
CA PRO A 153 2.38 12.26 14.69
C PRO A 153 1.99 10.78 14.75
N ASN A 154 0.72 10.47 14.99
CA ASN A 154 0.20 9.11 15.07
C ASN A 154 -0.58 8.68 13.82
N ILE A 155 -0.92 9.61 12.92
CA ILE A 155 -1.60 9.26 11.68
C ILE A 155 -0.59 8.75 10.66
N LEU A 156 -0.93 7.67 9.99
CA LEU A 156 -0.14 7.06 8.93
C LEU A 156 -0.99 7.01 7.66
N ALA A 157 -0.70 7.90 6.72
CA ALA A 157 -1.29 7.90 5.39
C ALA A 157 -0.70 6.75 4.57
N LEU A 158 -1.55 5.80 4.16
CA LEU A 158 -1.19 4.69 3.27
C LEU A 158 -1.17 5.13 1.81
N ARG A 159 -0.76 4.26 0.90
CA ARG A 159 -0.88 4.57 -0.53
C ARG A 159 -2.35 4.69 -0.94
N ARG A 160 -2.63 5.67 -1.80
CA ARG A 160 -3.93 5.80 -2.48
C ARG A 160 -4.13 4.59 -3.39
N CYS A 161 -5.35 4.08 -3.41
CA CYS A 161 -5.69 2.97 -4.27
C CYS A 161 -5.78 3.45 -5.73
N ASN A 162 -4.91 2.93 -6.60
CA ASN A 162 -4.95 3.26 -8.03
C ASN A 162 -6.16 2.63 -8.77
N ASN A 163 -6.92 1.75 -8.11
CA ASN A 163 -8.13 1.17 -8.68
C ASN A 163 -9.37 2.07 -8.49
N CYS A 164 -9.60 2.60 -7.28
CA CYS A 164 -10.80 3.39 -6.96
C CYS A 164 -10.49 4.81 -6.45
N GLY A 165 -9.22 5.18 -6.33
CA GLY A 165 -8.80 6.48 -5.83
C GLY A 165 -9.02 6.69 -4.33
N SER A 166 -9.40 5.64 -3.58
CA SER A 166 -9.62 5.74 -2.13
C SER A 166 -8.31 6.04 -1.40
N ASN A 167 -8.41 6.94 -0.45
CA ASN A 167 -7.34 7.34 0.45
C ASN A 167 -7.52 6.62 1.79
N GLU A 168 -6.42 6.15 2.37
CA GLU A 168 -6.48 5.36 3.59
C GLU A 168 -5.50 5.89 4.63
N CYS A 169 -5.99 6.08 5.86
CA CYS A 169 -5.16 6.48 6.99
C CYS A 169 -5.32 5.44 8.10
N LEU A 170 -4.19 5.07 8.68
CA LEU A 170 -4.11 4.28 9.91
C LEU A 170 -3.74 5.22 11.05
N VAL A 171 -4.01 4.78 12.27
CA VAL A 171 -3.57 5.48 13.48
C VAL A 171 -2.77 4.48 14.28
N ARG A 172 -1.51 4.81 14.58
CA ARG A 172 -0.69 3.98 15.47
C ARG A 172 -1.17 4.16 16.91
N THR A 173 -1.34 3.05 17.63
CA THR A 173 -1.70 3.02 19.05
C THR A 173 -0.70 2.17 19.81
N PHE A 174 -0.59 2.41 21.12
CA PHE A 174 0.56 1.96 21.90
C PHE A 174 0.38 0.68 22.69
N GLU A 175 1.53 0.10 23.03
CA GLU A 175 1.68 -1.14 23.78
C GLU A 175 1.62 -0.88 25.27
N ALA A 176 0.45 -1.16 25.85
CA ALA A 176 0.37 -2.29 26.76
C ALA A 176 -0.85 -3.08 26.31
N ILE A 177 -0.65 -4.01 25.37
CA ILE A 177 -1.62 -5.07 25.16
C ILE A 177 -1.62 -5.83 26.49
N GLY A 178 -2.64 -5.62 27.32
CA GLY A 178 -2.86 -6.50 28.46
C GLY A 178 -2.82 -7.94 27.96
N ALA A 179 -2.30 -8.88 28.75
CA ALA A 179 -2.13 -10.28 28.34
C ALA A 179 -3.39 -10.88 27.66
N GLU A 180 -4.56 -10.33 28.00
CA GLU A 180 -5.89 -10.62 27.49
C GLU A 180 -6.10 -10.42 25.98
N LEU A 181 -5.41 -9.47 25.34
CA LEU A 181 -5.52 -9.22 23.89
C LEU A 181 -4.37 -9.88 23.10
N SER A 182 -3.43 -10.57 23.76
CA SER A 182 -2.35 -11.30 23.10
C SER A 182 -2.91 -12.39 22.18
N GLY A 183 -2.41 -12.46 20.95
CA GLY A 183 -2.91 -13.40 19.93
C GLY A 183 -4.23 -12.99 19.26
N SER A 184 -4.82 -11.85 19.62
CA SER A 184 -5.99 -11.30 18.92
C SER A 184 -5.60 -10.60 17.61
N TYR A 185 -6.55 -10.52 16.68
CA TYR A 185 -6.42 -9.73 15.46
C TYR A 185 -6.04 -8.26 15.74
N VAL A 186 -6.60 -7.67 16.81
CA VAL A 186 -6.33 -6.28 17.20
C VAL A 186 -4.87 -6.11 17.61
N ALA A 187 -4.32 -7.04 18.38
CA ALA A 187 -2.90 -7.05 18.75
C ALA A 187 -1.99 -7.18 17.53
N GLU A 188 -2.32 -8.06 16.59
CA GLU A 188 -1.57 -8.23 15.35
C GLU A 188 -1.61 -6.95 14.49
N HIS A 189 -2.80 -6.41 14.25
CA HIS A 189 -2.97 -5.17 13.49
C HIS A 189 -2.17 -4.03 14.11
N ARG A 190 -2.25 -3.81 15.43
CA ARG A 190 -1.46 -2.78 16.13
C ARG A 190 0.04 -2.98 15.93
N ARG A 191 0.54 -4.23 16.02
CA ARG A 191 1.96 -4.54 15.78
C ARG A 191 2.38 -4.17 14.36
N ILE A 192 1.57 -4.50 13.36
CA ILE A 192 1.85 -4.21 11.95
C ILE A 192 1.86 -2.69 11.72
N VAL A 193 0.86 -1.96 12.21
CA VAL A 193 0.79 -0.49 12.08
C VAL A 193 2.02 0.17 12.70
N ASN A 194 2.41 -0.24 13.91
CA ASN A 194 3.59 0.28 14.60
C ASN A 194 4.89 -0.04 13.86
N THR A 195 5.01 -1.25 13.32
CA THR A 195 6.17 -1.66 12.51
C THR A 195 6.30 -0.80 11.26
N LEU A 196 5.19 -0.51 10.57
CA LEU A 196 5.18 0.38 9.42
C LEU A 196 5.56 1.81 9.81
N ALA A 197 5.04 2.34 10.93
CA ALA A 197 5.38 3.68 11.40
C ALA A 197 6.89 3.82 11.71
N GLU A 198 7.49 2.85 12.41
CA GLU A 198 8.93 2.84 12.68
C GLU A 198 9.75 2.75 11.38
N ARG A 199 9.25 2.03 10.38
CA ARG A 199 9.88 1.99 9.07
C ARG A 199 9.81 3.34 8.36
N CYS A 200 8.65 4.00 8.37
CA CYS A 200 8.50 5.35 7.83
C CYS A 200 9.49 6.32 8.51
N LYS A 201 9.64 6.25 9.83
CA LYS A 201 10.64 7.05 10.58
C LYS A 201 12.06 6.75 10.10
N ALA A 202 12.45 5.48 10.07
CA ALA A 202 13.79 5.06 9.64
C ALA A 202 14.13 5.43 8.19
N CYS A 203 13.12 5.54 7.32
CA CYS A 203 13.28 5.93 5.93
C CYS A 203 13.11 7.44 5.69
N GLY A 204 12.84 8.24 6.73
CA GLY A 204 12.60 9.68 6.60
C GLY A 204 11.26 10.01 5.94
N TRP A 205 10.31 9.08 5.90
CA TRP A 205 8.97 9.24 5.31
C TRP A 205 7.98 9.86 6.31
N SER A 206 8.45 10.87 7.03
CA SER A 206 7.62 11.69 7.91
C SER A 206 7.17 12.95 7.20
N HIS A 207 5.95 13.40 7.47
CA HIS A 207 5.53 14.73 7.05
C HIS A 207 6.46 15.78 7.68
N PRO A 208 6.93 16.79 6.93
CA PRO A 208 7.91 17.76 7.42
C PRO A 208 7.53 18.41 8.75
N ASP A 209 6.25 18.75 8.91
CA ASP A 209 5.76 19.48 10.09
C ASP A 209 5.81 18.67 11.39
N VAL A 210 5.87 17.34 11.32
CA VAL A 210 6.01 16.47 12.50
C VAL A 210 7.32 15.66 12.50
N ALA A 211 8.19 15.87 11.52
CA ALA A 211 9.44 15.13 11.40
C ALA A 211 10.35 15.32 12.64
N ALA A 212 10.39 16.54 13.19
CA ALA A 212 11.12 16.82 14.42
C ALA A 212 10.54 16.06 15.63
N HIS A 213 9.21 15.93 15.71
CA HIS A 213 8.56 15.13 16.75
C HIS A 213 8.97 13.67 16.66
N HIS A 214 8.92 13.07 15.46
CA HIS A 214 9.35 11.69 15.26
C HIS A 214 10.84 11.46 15.54
N ALA A 215 11.70 12.45 15.24
CA ALA A 215 13.12 12.37 15.54
C ALA A 215 13.42 12.45 17.04
N ALA A 216 12.63 13.23 17.79
CA ALA A 216 12.73 13.36 19.24
C ALA A 216 12.05 12.21 20.02
N GLU A 217 11.32 11.34 19.32
CA GLU A 217 10.56 10.24 19.89
C GLU A 217 11.49 9.14 20.43
N THR A 218 11.81 9.22 21.72
CA THR A 218 12.64 8.23 22.43
C THR A 218 11.85 7.05 22.98
N LYS A 219 10.52 7.17 23.00
CA LYS A 219 9.58 6.15 23.43
C LYS A 219 8.38 6.20 22.50
N LYS A 220 7.89 5.02 22.17
CA LYS A 220 6.57 4.77 21.62
C LYS A 220 5.50 5.60 22.41
N PRO A 221 4.65 6.47 21.78
CA PRO A 221 3.59 7.27 22.43
C PRO A 221 2.58 6.50 23.32
N VAL A 222 1.44 7.08 23.69
CA VAL A 222 0.48 6.47 24.65
C VAL A 222 -0.84 6.10 23.95
N ASP A 223 -1.47 4.99 24.35
CA ASP A 223 -2.71 4.50 23.72
C ASP A 223 -3.84 5.49 23.99
N ILE A 224 -4.52 5.92 22.93
CA ILE A 224 -5.70 6.79 23.05
C ILE A 224 -6.83 6.09 23.80
N HIS A 225 -6.86 4.75 23.81
CA HIS A 225 -7.84 3.94 24.53
C HIS A 225 -7.57 3.84 26.03
N ALA A 226 -6.34 4.09 26.49
CA ALA A 226 -6.05 4.20 27.93
C ALA A 226 -6.81 5.37 28.58
N ALA A 227 -7.23 6.37 27.80
CA ALA A 227 -8.10 7.46 28.24
C ALA A 227 -9.60 7.13 28.17
N PHE A 228 -10.00 5.99 27.59
CA PHE A 228 -11.39 5.57 27.39
C PHE A 228 -11.60 4.06 27.61
N PRO A 229 -11.38 3.55 28.85
CA PRO A 229 -11.40 2.11 29.15
C PRO A 229 -12.76 1.43 28.88
N GLU A 230 -13.87 2.19 28.89
CA GLU A 230 -15.24 1.69 28.72
C GLU A 230 -15.62 1.37 27.24
N ARG A 231 -14.79 1.71 26.25
CA ARG A 231 -15.13 1.57 24.81
C ARG A 231 -14.56 0.32 24.12
N GLU A 232 -13.69 -0.46 24.76
CA GLU A 232 -12.97 -1.57 24.11
C GLU A 232 -13.81 -2.85 23.91
N LEU A 233 -14.91 -3.04 24.66
CA LEU A 233 -15.61 -4.33 24.71
C LEU A 233 -16.56 -4.64 23.53
N HIS A 234 -16.86 -3.68 22.65
CA HIS A 234 -17.79 -3.91 21.53
C HIS A 234 -17.14 -4.27 20.19
N LEU A 235 -15.81 -4.14 20.01
CA LEU A 235 -15.18 -4.43 18.71
C LEU A 235 -14.89 -5.92 18.47
N ALA A 236 -14.67 -6.70 19.53
CA ALA A 236 -14.34 -8.12 19.43
C ALA A 236 -15.50 -8.98 18.90
N GLU A 237 -16.77 -8.54 19.06
CA GLU A 237 -17.94 -9.21 18.51
C GLU A 237 -18.11 -9.03 17.00
N PHE A 238 -17.60 -7.94 16.41
CA PHE A 238 -17.74 -7.64 14.98
C PHE A 238 -16.64 -8.25 14.10
N LEU A 239 -15.61 -8.86 14.68
CA LEU A 239 -14.40 -9.30 14.00
C LEU A 239 -14.25 -10.82 13.84
N ARG A 240 -15.17 -11.62 14.37
CA ARG A 240 -15.10 -13.07 14.13
C ARG A 240 -15.46 -13.32 12.66
N PRO A 241 -14.64 -14.06 11.89
CA PRO A 241 -15.12 -14.65 10.65
C PRO A 241 -16.41 -15.41 10.95
N ALA A 242 -17.40 -15.33 10.06
CA ALA A 242 -18.57 -16.19 10.18
C ALA A 242 -18.08 -17.64 10.35
N PRO A 243 -18.63 -18.41 11.32
CA PRO A 243 -18.25 -19.81 11.46
C PRO A 243 -18.44 -20.49 10.09
N PRO A 244 -17.52 -21.38 9.69
CA PRO A 244 -17.63 -22.08 8.42
C PRO A 244 -19.02 -22.73 8.34
N ALA A 245 -19.68 -22.58 7.19
CA ALA A 245 -20.98 -23.20 6.97
C ALA A 245 -20.89 -24.68 7.34
N PRO A 246 -21.88 -25.24 8.08
CA PRO A 246 -21.83 -26.63 8.49
C PRO A 246 -21.66 -27.49 7.24
N THR A 247 -20.56 -28.24 7.19
CA THR A 247 -20.31 -29.20 6.11
C THR A 247 -21.46 -30.18 6.09
N ALA A 248 -22.20 -30.21 4.97
CA ALA A 248 -23.25 -31.19 4.75
C ALA A 248 -22.67 -32.59 4.97
N ARG A 249 -23.24 -33.33 5.93
CA ARG A 249 -22.87 -34.73 6.13
C ARG A 249 -23.21 -35.50 4.85
N PRO A 250 -22.33 -36.39 4.36
CA PRO A 250 -22.68 -37.25 3.24
C PRO A 250 -23.88 -38.11 3.64
N GLU A 251 -24.92 -38.03 2.81
CA GLU A 251 -26.11 -38.86 2.91
C GLU A 251 -25.68 -40.32 2.68
N VAL A 252 -25.78 -41.14 3.72
CA VAL A 252 -25.50 -42.57 3.63
C VAL A 252 -26.66 -43.19 2.86
N ALA A 253 -26.44 -43.46 1.58
CA ALA A 253 -27.37 -44.22 0.75
C ALA A 253 -27.62 -45.60 1.41
N ARG A 254 -28.88 -45.90 1.68
CA ARG A 254 -29.40 -47.23 1.97
C ARG A 254 -30.35 -47.63 0.85
#